data_AF-A0A1L8GLC4-F1
#
_entry.id   AF-A0A1L8GLC4-F1
#
_cell.length_a   1.000
_cell.length_b   1.000
_cell.length_c   1.000
_cell.angle_alpha   90.00
_cell.angle_beta   90.00
_cell.angle_gamma   90.00
#
_symmetry.space_group_name_H-M   'P 1'
#
loop_
_entity.id
_entity.type
_entity.pdbx_description
1 polymer ?
#
loop_
_entity_poly.entity_id
_entity_poly.type
_entity_poly.pdbx_seq_one_letter_code
_entity_poly.pdbx_strand_id
1 'polypeptide(L)'
;MRLTCMFSFILLFGAAGLIVFIHLQDPAEMVHQQRLAPEPWLNGHLKGMKFEFSLHQPEKDCTANNQYGDTMENAAKQLMKINQVVPSYPPYQYAAMLQNTNRRQKKMMFLKRENKKSTERKLLKKKSRFLLKETPILIAMNSSAVDLTRLEIDDKNGKWKKLYEMQIERKKLMRDICSKYKSSSRRIITPYHVSRIFVEDKHKLLYCEVPKAGCSNWKRVLMVLNGLASSTKDIHHNTVHYGNYLKRLDSFDRNGIFYRLNTYTKMIFVREPFERLVSAFRDKFEHANNYYHPVFGKAIISKYRKNATKEALWTGSGVHFTEFIQYLLDVHRPVGMDIHWDHVSRLCSPCLIDYDFIGKFESMEEDADFLLHLIGAPKNLTFPRFKDRHSNEERTTNKITQQYFAQLSPTERQRTYDFYYMDYQMFNYSKPFEGLY
;
A
#
# COMPACT_ATOMS: atom_id res chain seq x y z
N MET A 1 -1.00 -37.44 34.36
CA MET A 1 -1.06 -38.23 33.11
C MET A 1 -1.29 -37.29 31.94
N ARG A 2 -0.37 -37.07 31.01
CA ARG A 2 1.09 -37.23 31.00
C ARG A 2 1.55 -36.52 29.71
N LEU A 3 2.37 -35.48 29.85
CA LEU A 3 2.96 -34.65 28.79
C LEU A 3 3.60 -35.49 27.65
N THR A 4 3.98 -36.73 27.95
CA THR A 4 4.48 -37.73 27.01
C THR A 4 3.49 -38.10 25.89
N CYS A 5 2.17 -38.02 26.10
CA CYS A 5 1.20 -38.26 25.01
C CYS A 5 1.25 -37.15 23.95
N MET A 6 1.41 -35.88 24.35
CA MET A 6 1.48 -34.77 23.39
C MET A 6 2.77 -34.81 22.56
N PHE A 7 3.91 -35.16 23.17
CA PHE A 7 5.16 -35.35 22.42
C PHE A 7 5.10 -36.53 21.45
N SER A 8 4.41 -37.62 21.82
CA SER A 8 4.21 -38.76 20.93
C SER A 8 3.36 -38.39 19.71
N PHE A 9 2.33 -37.55 19.87
CA PHE A 9 1.53 -37.07 18.74
C PHE A 9 2.32 -36.16 17.81
N ILE A 10 3.13 -35.24 18.35
CA ILE A 10 3.95 -34.32 17.53
C ILE A 10 4.99 -35.10 16.71
N LEU A 11 5.63 -36.12 17.29
CA LEU A 11 6.56 -37.00 16.57
C LEU A 11 5.87 -37.84 15.49
N LEU A 12 4.69 -38.39 15.78
CA LEU A 12 3.92 -39.18 14.81
C LEU A 12 3.43 -38.33 13.63
N PHE A 13 2.93 -37.12 13.88
CA PHE A 13 2.50 -36.22 12.80
C PHE A 13 3.69 -35.62 12.03
N GLY A 14 4.82 -35.35 12.71
CA GLY A 14 6.05 -34.90 12.06
C GLY A 14 6.65 -35.94 11.11
N ALA A 15 6.72 -37.21 11.55
CA ALA A 15 7.23 -38.31 10.73
C ALA A 15 6.30 -38.63 9.55
N ALA A 16 4.98 -38.64 9.77
CA ALA A 16 4.01 -38.85 8.69
C ALA A 16 4.03 -37.71 7.66
N GLY A 17 4.20 -36.46 8.11
CA GLY A 17 4.35 -35.30 7.23
C GLY A 17 5.63 -35.38 6.37
N LEU A 18 6.73 -35.86 6.94
CA LEU A 18 7.99 -36.04 6.21
C LEU A 18 7.90 -37.14 5.15
N ILE A 19 7.22 -38.25 5.46
CA ILE A 19 6.99 -39.36 4.52
C ILE A 19 6.08 -38.92 3.36
N VAL A 20 5.03 -38.14 3.63
CA VAL A 20 4.17 -37.56 2.59
C VAL A 20 4.94 -36.56 1.74
N PHE A 21 5.83 -35.76 2.33
CA PHE A 21 6.69 -34.84 1.58
C PHE A 21 7.66 -35.58 0.64
N ILE A 22 8.25 -36.68 1.10
CA ILE A 22 9.13 -37.54 0.29
C ILE A 22 8.36 -38.26 -0.83
N HIS A 23 7.10 -38.68 -0.58
CA HIS A 23 6.27 -39.33 -1.60
C HIS A 23 5.59 -38.38 -2.59
N LEU A 24 5.58 -37.07 -2.33
CA LEU A 24 5.05 -36.05 -3.24
C LEU A 24 6.13 -35.44 -4.15
N GLN A 25 7.40 -35.81 -3.98
CA GLN A 25 8.46 -35.46 -4.91
C GLN A 25 8.47 -36.42 -6.10
N ASP A 26 8.22 -35.86 -7.30
CA ASP A 26 8.22 -36.58 -8.57
C ASP A 26 9.65 -37.06 -8.89
N PRO A 27 9.90 -38.38 -9.08
CA PRO A 27 11.23 -38.92 -9.37
C PRO A 27 11.88 -38.38 -10.65
N ALA A 28 11.13 -37.71 -11.52
CA ALA A 28 11.63 -37.15 -12.78
C ALA A 28 12.54 -35.91 -12.61
N GLU A 29 12.49 -35.19 -11.48
CA GLU A 29 13.35 -34.01 -11.25
C GLU A 29 14.76 -34.35 -10.73
N MET A 30 14.99 -35.55 -10.20
CA MET A 30 16.31 -35.94 -9.67
C MET A 30 17.30 -36.42 -10.74
N VAL A 31 16.83 -36.87 -11.90
CA VAL A 31 17.69 -37.48 -12.94
C VAL A 31 18.32 -36.43 -13.87
N HIS A 32 17.76 -35.21 -13.95
CA HIS A 32 18.26 -34.20 -14.89
C HIS A 32 19.44 -33.35 -14.39
N GLN A 33 19.73 -33.36 -13.08
CA GLN A 33 20.78 -32.53 -12.48
C GLN A 33 22.13 -33.24 -12.33
N GLN A 34 22.22 -34.53 -12.69
CA GLN A 34 23.43 -35.35 -12.55
C GLN A 34 24.26 -35.51 -13.84
N ARG A 35 23.87 -34.87 -14.96
CA ARG A 35 24.51 -35.10 -16.28
C ARG A 35 25.37 -33.97 -16.84
N LEU A 36 25.59 -32.85 -16.13
CA LEU A 36 26.39 -31.74 -16.65
C LEU A 36 27.33 -31.15 -15.59
N ALA A 37 28.41 -31.86 -15.28
CA ALA A 37 29.67 -31.26 -14.81
C ALA A 37 30.83 -32.25 -15.06
N PRO A 38 31.97 -31.83 -15.64
CA PRO A 38 33.15 -32.67 -15.76
C PRO A 38 34.01 -32.60 -14.47
N GLU A 39 34.45 -33.77 -14.01
CA GLU A 39 35.59 -33.99 -13.10
C GLU A 39 36.83 -33.19 -13.56
N PRO A 40 37.71 -32.70 -12.66
CA PRO A 40 38.81 -33.60 -12.27
C PRO A 40 39.54 -33.39 -10.91
N TRP A 41 40.14 -34.51 -10.47
CA TRP A 41 41.30 -34.74 -9.56
C TRP A 41 41.07 -34.95 -8.06
N LEU A 42 41.04 -36.24 -7.70
CA LEU A 42 41.41 -36.81 -6.40
C LEU A 42 42.92 -36.66 -6.12
N ASN A 43 43.27 -36.11 -4.95
CA ASN A 43 44.15 -36.75 -3.94
C ASN A 43 44.55 -35.73 -2.85
N GLY A 44 44.24 -36.03 -1.58
CA GLY A 44 44.72 -35.23 -0.46
C GLY A 44 44.05 -35.57 0.87
N HIS A 45 44.70 -36.47 1.62
CA HIS A 45 44.41 -36.90 3.00
C HIS A 45 43.71 -35.87 3.93
N LEU A 46 42.57 -36.27 4.50
CA LEU A 46 41.96 -35.63 5.68
C LEU A 46 42.44 -36.33 6.96
N LYS A 47 43.21 -35.59 7.78
CA LYS A 47 43.55 -35.95 9.16
C LYS A 47 42.62 -35.16 10.09
N GLY A 48 41.92 -35.88 10.96
CA GLY A 48 40.86 -35.32 11.81
C GLY A 48 41.32 -34.22 12.76
N MET A 49 40.45 -33.23 12.97
CA MET A 49 40.55 -32.28 14.07
C MET A 49 39.27 -32.34 14.90
N LYS A 50 39.46 -32.62 16.19
CA LYS A 50 38.46 -32.58 17.26
C LYS A 50 38.07 -31.13 17.52
N PHE A 51 36.78 -30.88 17.74
CA PHE A 51 36.29 -29.60 18.27
C PHE A 51 36.34 -29.64 19.80
N GLU A 52 37.02 -28.66 20.41
CA GLU A 52 36.99 -28.38 21.84
C GLU A 52 36.28 -27.03 22.03
N PHE A 53 35.27 -27.01 22.91
CA PHE A 53 34.37 -25.87 23.12
C PHE A 53 34.80 -25.17 24.41
N SER A 54 35.36 -23.96 24.30
CA SER A 54 35.63 -23.09 25.45
C SER A 54 34.77 -21.84 25.38
N LEU A 55 33.91 -21.66 26.39
CA LEU A 55 33.17 -20.42 26.63
C LEU A 55 34.15 -19.32 27.06
N HIS A 56 34.11 -18.16 26.42
CA HIS A 56 34.71 -16.92 26.95
C HIS A 56 33.63 -15.85 27.10
N GLN A 57 33.58 -15.23 28.28
CA GLN A 57 32.73 -14.08 28.61
C GLN A 57 33.24 -12.83 27.88
N PRO A 58 32.37 -11.86 27.52
CA PRO A 58 32.83 -10.61 26.94
C PRO A 58 33.22 -9.60 28.02
N GLU A 59 34.47 -9.12 27.95
CA GLU A 59 34.95 -7.91 28.61
C GLU A 59 34.20 -6.67 28.11
N LYS A 60 33.99 -5.74 29.04
CA LYS A 60 33.35 -4.44 28.85
C LYS A 60 34.42 -3.40 28.54
N ASP A 61 34.22 -2.61 27.49
CA ASP A 61 34.78 -1.26 27.45
C ASP A 61 33.92 -0.36 26.55
N CYS A 62 33.27 0.64 27.16
CA CYS A 62 32.70 1.83 26.53
C CYS A 62 32.36 2.85 27.63
N THR A 63 33.19 3.87 27.79
CA THR A 63 32.92 5.06 28.60
C THR A 63 32.07 6.06 27.82
N ALA A 64 30.91 6.44 28.36
CA ALA A 64 30.14 7.59 27.89
C ALA A 64 29.46 8.29 29.09
N ASN A 65 29.56 9.63 29.10
CA ASN A 65 29.17 10.54 30.17
C ASN A 65 27.68 10.45 30.57
N ASN A 66 27.43 10.29 31.88
CA ASN A 66 26.12 10.30 32.52
C ASN A 66 25.62 11.73 32.81
N GLN A 67 25.00 12.37 31.81
CA GLN A 67 24.19 13.58 32.05
C GLN A 67 22.87 13.62 31.25
N TYR A 68 22.56 12.56 30.49
CA TYR A 68 21.34 12.48 29.67
C TYR A 68 20.30 11.45 30.21
N GLY A 69 20.69 10.63 31.20
CA GLY A 69 19.84 9.57 31.75
C GLY A 69 18.72 10.07 32.68
N ASP A 70 19.00 11.11 33.48
CA ASP A 70 18.05 11.63 34.48
C ASP A 70 16.85 12.37 33.85
N THR A 71 16.99 12.87 32.62
CA THR A 71 15.93 13.61 31.93
C THR A 71 14.89 12.66 31.30
N MET A 72 15.31 11.48 30.83
CA MET A 72 14.39 10.49 30.25
C MET A 72 13.58 9.74 31.32
N GLU A 73 14.15 9.50 32.50
CA GLU A 73 13.44 8.82 33.60
C GLU A 73 12.33 9.70 34.18
N ASN A 74 12.53 11.01 34.25
CA ASN A 74 11.51 11.96 34.69
C ASN A 74 10.38 12.15 33.66
N ALA A 75 10.69 12.11 32.36
CA ALA A 75 9.69 12.13 31.29
C ALA A 75 8.87 10.82 31.25
N ALA A 76 9.50 9.68 31.50
CA ALA A 76 8.81 8.38 31.59
C ALA A 76 7.86 8.30 32.80
N LYS A 77 8.25 8.86 33.95
CA LYS A 77 7.40 8.93 35.15
C LYS A 77 6.20 9.87 34.98
N GLN A 78 6.31 10.93 34.17
CA GLN A 78 5.18 11.81 33.84
C GLN A 78 4.17 11.15 32.88
N LEU A 79 4.64 10.32 31.93
CA LEU A 79 3.80 9.62 30.96
C LEU A 79 3.07 8.40 31.56
N MET A 80 3.61 7.77 32.61
CA MET A 80 2.96 6.65 33.31
C MET A 80 1.75 7.05 34.19
N LYS A 81 1.55 8.34 34.48
CA LYS A 81 0.37 8.81 35.26
C LYS A 81 -0.90 9.03 34.43
N ILE A 82 -0.81 9.06 33.09
CA ILE A 82 -1.94 9.44 32.22
C ILE A 82 -2.66 8.23 31.59
N ASN A 83 -2.05 7.04 31.56
CA ASN A 83 -2.65 5.86 30.95
C ASN A 83 -2.89 4.73 31.96
N GLN A 84 -4.00 4.81 32.69
CA GLN A 84 -4.67 3.61 33.18
C GLN A 84 -6.03 3.52 32.50
N VAL A 85 -6.35 2.30 32.03
CA VAL A 85 -7.54 1.86 31.28
C VAL A 85 -7.43 1.97 29.74
N VAL A 86 -6.93 0.90 29.08
CA VAL A 86 -7.52 0.20 27.89
C VAL A 86 -6.81 -1.17 27.69
N PRO A 87 -7.52 -2.27 27.31
CA PRO A 87 -6.94 -3.62 27.15
C PRO A 87 -6.16 -3.85 25.86
N SER A 88 -5.22 -4.79 25.90
CA SER A 88 -4.33 -5.22 24.82
C SER A 88 -5.00 -6.20 23.85
N TYR A 89 -4.85 -5.96 22.53
CA TYR A 89 -5.08 -6.95 21.47
C TYR A 89 -3.86 -7.04 20.54
N PRO A 90 -3.51 -8.24 20.03
CA PRO A 90 -2.25 -8.47 19.33
C PRO A 90 -2.28 -8.04 17.84
N PRO A 91 -1.11 -7.83 17.22
CA PRO A 91 -1.00 -7.36 15.84
C PRO A 91 -1.33 -8.47 14.81
N TYR A 92 -2.17 -8.13 13.84
CA TYR A 92 -2.63 -9.04 12.78
C TYR A 92 -1.55 -9.31 11.73
N GLN A 93 -1.34 -10.61 11.43
CA GLN A 93 -0.57 -11.14 10.31
C GLN A 93 -1.42 -11.11 9.01
N TYR A 94 -0.78 -10.76 7.90
CA TYR A 94 -1.33 -10.89 6.55
C TYR A 94 -1.43 -12.39 6.16
N ALA A 95 -2.64 -12.86 5.86
CA ALA A 95 -2.86 -14.22 5.36
C ALA A 95 -2.85 -14.25 3.83
N ALA A 96 -2.02 -15.15 3.29
CA ALA A 96 -1.94 -15.50 1.88
C ALA A 96 -3.21 -16.26 1.42
N MET A 97 -3.55 -16.06 0.15
CA MET A 97 -4.68 -16.67 -0.57
C MET A 97 -4.58 -18.21 -0.60
N LEU A 98 -5.67 -18.91 -0.24
CA LEU A 98 -5.87 -20.34 -0.49
C LEU A 98 -7.00 -20.53 -1.51
N GLN A 99 -6.68 -21.24 -2.60
CA GLN A 99 -7.59 -21.63 -3.67
C GLN A 99 -8.55 -22.72 -3.17
N ASN A 100 -9.85 -22.58 -3.47
CA ASN A 100 -10.87 -23.55 -3.11
C ASN A 100 -11.39 -24.24 -4.37
N THR A 101 -11.05 -25.51 -4.54
CA THR A 101 -11.72 -26.43 -5.49
C THR A 101 -12.79 -27.18 -4.72
N ASN A 102 -14.04 -27.18 -5.19
CA ASN A 102 -15.03 -28.12 -4.69
C ASN A 102 -16.01 -28.57 -5.78
N ARG A 103 -15.88 -29.85 -6.09
CA ARG A 103 -16.67 -30.66 -7.01
C ARG A 103 -17.74 -31.36 -6.16
N ARG A 104 -19.03 -31.09 -6.38
CA ARG A 104 -20.13 -31.77 -5.64
C ARG A 104 -20.93 -32.69 -6.57
N GLN A 105 -20.91 -33.98 -6.22
CA GLN A 105 -21.69 -35.06 -6.82
C GLN A 105 -23.19 -34.94 -6.49
N LYS A 106 -24.02 -35.29 -7.49
CA LYS A 106 -25.46 -35.54 -7.40
C LYS A 106 -25.74 -36.84 -6.64
N LYS A 107 -26.84 -36.88 -5.89
CA LYS A 107 -27.67 -38.09 -5.79
C LYS A 107 -29.15 -37.72 -5.72
N MET A 108 -29.93 -38.42 -6.52
CA MET A 108 -31.36 -38.25 -6.78
C MET A 108 -32.11 -39.32 -6.00
N MET A 109 -33.25 -39.00 -5.39
CA MET A 109 -34.29 -39.97 -5.06
C MET A 109 -35.66 -39.40 -5.41
N PHE A 110 -36.43 -40.25 -6.08
CA PHE A 110 -37.76 -40.05 -6.63
C PHE A 110 -38.76 -40.71 -5.68
N LEU A 111 -39.91 -40.09 -5.39
CA LEU A 111 -41.16 -40.84 -5.19
C LEU A 111 -42.40 -39.97 -5.43
N LYS A 112 -43.32 -40.53 -6.23
CA LYS A 112 -44.63 -40.09 -6.73
C LYS A 112 -45.66 -39.81 -5.61
N ARG A 113 -46.63 -38.90 -5.82
CA ARG A 113 -48.02 -39.17 -6.32
C ARG A 113 -49.07 -38.10 -5.90
N GLU A 114 -49.75 -37.56 -6.92
CA GLU A 114 -51.17 -37.15 -7.11
C GLU A 114 -51.99 -36.27 -6.14
N ASN A 115 -52.47 -35.15 -6.72
CA ASN A 115 -53.83 -34.53 -6.73
C ASN A 115 -54.78 -34.56 -5.51
N LYS A 116 -55.17 -33.37 -5.01
CA LYS A 116 -56.58 -32.89 -4.98
C LYS A 116 -56.71 -31.42 -4.55
N LYS A 117 -57.62 -30.69 -5.22
CA LYS A 117 -58.15 -29.37 -4.87
C LYS A 117 -59.11 -29.48 -3.67
N SER A 118 -59.06 -28.54 -2.72
CA SER A 118 -60.23 -27.74 -2.31
C SER A 118 -59.88 -26.71 -1.21
N THR A 119 -60.59 -25.60 -1.31
CA THR A 119 -60.63 -24.40 -0.49
C THR A 119 -61.00 -24.66 0.98
N GLU A 120 -60.28 -24.05 1.95
CA GLU A 120 -60.88 -23.37 3.11
C GLU A 120 -59.85 -22.61 3.96
N ARG A 121 -60.20 -21.39 4.35
CA ARG A 121 -59.47 -20.53 5.30
C ARG A 121 -60.01 -20.79 6.70
N LYS A 122 -59.14 -21.03 7.70
CA LYS A 122 -59.06 -20.22 8.94
C LYS A 122 -57.93 -20.65 9.90
N LEU A 123 -57.24 -19.60 10.36
CA LEU A 123 -56.58 -19.37 11.66
C LEU A 123 -55.26 -20.07 12.08
N LEU A 124 -54.22 -19.21 12.06
CA LEU A 124 -53.23 -18.89 13.12
C LEU A 124 -51.96 -19.74 13.31
N LYS A 125 -50.85 -18.97 13.29
CA LYS A 125 -49.46 -19.21 13.74
C LYS A 125 -48.52 -19.97 12.78
N LYS A 126 -47.70 -19.20 12.04
CA LYS A 126 -46.25 -19.46 11.93
C LYS A 126 -45.45 -18.33 11.28
N LYS A 127 -44.49 -17.82 12.05
CA LYS A 127 -43.16 -17.30 11.69
C LYS A 127 -43.00 -16.76 10.24
N SER A 128 -43.10 -15.44 10.12
CA SER A 128 -42.45 -14.70 9.03
C SER A 128 -40.93 -14.91 9.13
N ARG A 129 -40.35 -15.67 8.19
CA ARG A 129 -38.95 -15.49 7.82
C ARG A 129 -38.91 -14.32 6.85
N PHE A 130 -38.57 -13.13 7.34
CA PHE A 130 -38.13 -12.03 6.52
C PHE A 130 -36.87 -12.45 5.76
N LEU A 131 -37.04 -12.85 4.50
CA LEU A 131 -35.96 -12.80 3.53
C LEU A 131 -35.87 -11.36 3.03
N LEU A 132 -35.03 -10.56 3.68
CA LEU A 132 -34.53 -9.31 3.12
C LEU A 132 -33.76 -9.66 1.86
N LYS A 133 -34.44 -9.66 0.71
CA LYS A 133 -33.78 -9.47 -0.57
C LYS A 133 -33.28 -8.03 -0.56
N GLU A 134 -32.02 -7.82 -0.17
CA GLU A 134 -31.35 -6.54 -0.38
C GLU A 134 -31.38 -6.22 -1.87
N THR A 135 -32.23 -5.28 -2.24
CA THR A 135 -32.19 -4.66 -3.56
C THR A 135 -30.89 -3.88 -3.69
N PRO A 136 -30.13 -4.01 -4.79
CA PRO A 136 -28.97 -3.18 -5.04
C PRO A 136 -29.42 -1.71 -5.18
N ILE A 137 -28.90 -0.89 -4.27
CA ILE A 137 -29.24 0.53 -4.14
C ILE A 137 -28.56 1.31 -5.27
N LEU A 138 -29.35 2.09 -6.00
CA LEU A 138 -28.92 2.98 -7.07
C LEU A 138 -28.39 4.29 -6.46
N ILE A 139 -27.25 4.79 -6.96
CA ILE A 139 -26.59 6.01 -6.44
C ILE A 139 -26.95 7.19 -7.35
N ALA A 140 -27.54 8.23 -6.77
CA ALA A 140 -27.56 9.57 -7.36
C ALA A 140 -26.37 10.37 -6.80
N MET A 141 -25.56 10.95 -7.69
CA MET A 141 -24.34 11.67 -7.36
C MET A 141 -24.67 13.13 -7.11
N ASN A 142 -24.77 13.55 -5.84
CA ASN A 142 -24.75 14.97 -5.52
C ASN A 142 -23.30 15.37 -5.27
N SER A 143 -22.69 16.05 -6.25
CA SER A 143 -21.47 16.81 -6.00
C SER A 143 -21.82 17.90 -5.00
N SER A 144 -21.08 18.00 -3.91
CA SER A 144 -21.07 19.20 -3.08
C SER A 144 -20.71 20.37 -4.00
N ALA A 145 -21.72 21.13 -4.43
CA ALA A 145 -21.51 22.29 -5.28
C ALA A 145 -20.80 23.32 -4.40
N VAL A 146 -19.49 23.47 -4.61
CA VAL A 146 -18.78 24.66 -4.18
C VAL A 146 -19.48 25.84 -4.84
N ASP A 147 -20.00 26.76 -4.03
CA ASP A 147 -20.71 27.92 -4.50
C ASP A 147 -19.73 28.87 -5.22
N LEU A 148 -19.75 28.87 -6.56
CA LEU A 148 -18.91 29.70 -7.43
C LEU A 148 -18.99 31.19 -7.03
N THR A 149 -20.16 31.65 -6.61
CA THR A 149 -20.39 33.01 -6.12
C THR A 149 -19.53 33.37 -4.91
N ARG A 150 -19.22 32.41 -4.05
CA ARG A 150 -18.33 32.65 -2.89
C ARG A 150 -16.86 32.71 -3.29
N LEU A 151 -16.46 31.98 -4.32
CA LEU A 151 -15.11 32.03 -4.88
C LEU A 151 -14.82 33.39 -5.55
N GLU A 152 -15.80 33.94 -6.27
CA GLU A 152 -15.64 35.22 -6.98
C GLU A 152 -15.43 36.41 -6.03
N ILE A 153 -15.99 36.37 -4.81
CA ILE A 153 -15.86 37.44 -3.82
C ILE A 153 -14.45 37.48 -3.19
N ASP A 154 -13.83 36.32 -2.97
CA ASP A 154 -12.50 36.21 -2.33
C ASP A 154 -11.34 36.24 -3.35
N ASP A 155 -11.62 36.17 -4.66
CA ASP A 155 -10.61 36.04 -5.71
C ASP A 155 -10.19 37.39 -6.33
N LYS A 156 -9.41 38.17 -5.59
CA LYS A 156 -8.93 39.50 -6.04
C LYS A 156 -8.19 39.49 -7.39
N ASN A 157 -7.62 38.35 -7.82
CA ASN A 157 -6.76 38.26 -9.00
C ASN A 157 -7.20 37.21 -10.04
N GLY A 158 -8.38 36.61 -9.92
CA GLY A 158 -8.82 35.53 -10.82
C GLY A 158 -8.06 34.20 -10.66
N LYS A 159 -7.24 34.06 -9.60
CA LYS A 159 -6.41 32.88 -9.35
C LYS A 159 -7.28 31.68 -8.97
N TRP A 160 -8.25 31.87 -8.08
CA TRP A 160 -9.15 30.81 -7.65
C TRP A 160 -10.08 30.34 -8.77
N LYS A 161 -10.56 31.26 -9.59
CA LYS A 161 -11.35 30.93 -10.78
C LYS A 161 -10.57 30.00 -11.73
N LYS A 162 -9.32 30.34 -12.04
CA LYS A 162 -8.46 29.51 -12.89
C LYS A 162 -8.23 28.10 -12.31
N LEU A 163 -7.98 28.00 -11.00
CA LEU A 163 -7.78 26.71 -10.34
C LEU A 163 -9.09 25.89 -10.30
N TYR A 164 -10.24 26.54 -10.13
CA TYR A 164 -11.54 25.90 -10.20
C TYR A 164 -11.82 25.32 -11.60
N GLU A 165 -11.61 26.12 -12.65
CA GLU A 165 -11.74 25.67 -14.06
C GLU A 165 -10.80 24.48 -14.34
N MET A 166 -9.56 24.55 -13.86
CA MET A 166 -8.61 23.43 -13.98
C MET A 166 -9.11 22.16 -13.28
N GLN A 167 -9.76 22.27 -12.12
CA GLN A 167 -10.36 21.11 -11.44
C GLN A 167 -11.54 20.52 -12.24
N ILE A 168 -12.36 21.35 -12.89
CA ILE A 168 -13.42 20.87 -13.80
C ILE A 168 -12.81 20.04 -14.93
N GLU A 169 -11.75 20.53 -15.56
CA GLU A 169 -11.07 19.84 -16.66
C GLU A 169 -10.46 18.50 -16.19
N ARG A 170 -9.73 18.51 -15.06
CA ARG A 170 -9.14 17.30 -14.48
C ARG A 170 -10.20 16.23 -14.19
N LYS A 171 -11.35 16.62 -13.61
CA LYS A 171 -12.46 15.70 -13.31
C LYS A 171 -13.15 15.19 -14.58
N LYS A 172 -13.35 16.07 -15.57
CA LYS A 172 -13.93 15.70 -16.86
C LYS A 172 -13.08 14.65 -17.55
N LEU A 173 -11.76 14.88 -17.67
CA LEU A 173 -10.84 13.92 -18.25
C LEU A 173 -10.86 12.58 -17.50
N MET A 174 -10.81 12.61 -16.17
CA MET A 174 -10.88 11.38 -15.36
C MET A 174 -12.13 10.57 -15.68
N ARG A 175 -13.30 11.22 -15.75
CA ARG A 175 -14.58 10.58 -16.08
C ARG A 175 -14.57 10.03 -17.52
N ASP A 176 -14.04 10.79 -18.47
CA ASP A 176 -13.94 10.39 -19.87
C ASP A 176 -13.06 9.16 -20.03
N ILE A 177 -11.87 9.15 -19.42
CA ILE A 177 -10.97 7.99 -19.42
C ILE A 177 -11.65 6.81 -18.74
N CYS A 178 -12.19 7.00 -17.53
CA CYS A 178 -12.86 5.91 -16.82
C CYS A 178 -14.06 5.34 -17.56
N SER A 179 -14.76 6.14 -18.39
CA SER A 179 -15.88 5.67 -19.22
C SER A 179 -15.44 4.66 -20.28
N LYS A 180 -14.23 4.80 -20.85
CA LYS A 180 -13.66 3.88 -21.84
C LYS A 180 -13.38 2.49 -21.25
N TYR A 181 -13.11 2.43 -19.95
CA TYR A 181 -12.82 1.20 -19.20
C TYR A 181 -14.00 0.76 -18.29
N LYS A 182 -15.22 1.28 -18.53
CA LYS A 182 -16.43 0.80 -17.84
C LYS A 182 -16.82 -0.58 -18.35
N SER A 183 -16.66 -1.59 -17.50
CA SER A 183 -17.42 -2.84 -17.61
C SER A 183 -18.89 -2.59 -17.25
N SER A 184 -19.82 -3.24 -17.95
CA SER A 184 -21.28 -3.17 -17.73
C SER A 184 -21.73 -3.69 -16.36
N SER A 185 -20.83 -4.27 -15.56
CA SER A 185 -21.12 -4.79 -14.22
C SER A 185 -21.28 -3.67 -13.18
N ARG A 186 -22.28 -3.81 -12.28
CA ARG A 186 -22.44 -2.96 -11.10
C ARG A 186 -21.16 -2.95 -10.27
N ARG A 187 -20.56 -1.78 -10.13
CA ARG A 187 -19.32 -1.55 -9.36
C ARG A 187 -19.65 -1.50 -7.87
N ILE A 188 -19.31 -2.56 -7.13
CA ILE A 188 -19.45 -2.62 -5.68
C ILE A 188 -18.15 -2.13 -5.04
N ILE A 189 -18.23 -1.06 -4.25
CA ILE A 189 -17.10 -0.60 -3.43
C ILE A 189 -16.94 -1.59 -2.27
N THR A 190 -15.71 -2.04 -2.05
CA THR A 190 -15.33 -2.98 -1.00
C THR A 190 -14.32 -2.28 -0.09
N PRO A 191 -14.09 -2.76 1.14
CA PRO A 191 -13.08 -2.17 2.03
C PRO A 191 -11.69 -2.07 1.39
N TYR A 192 -11.33 -3.03 0.51
CA TYR A 192 -10.08 -2.99 -0.23
C TYR A 192 -9.91 -1.71 -1.06
N HIS A 193 -10.96 -1.27 -1.77
CA HIS A 193 -10.93 -0.07 -2.62
C HIS A 193 -10.74 1.23 -1.84
N VAL A 194 -11.04 1.23 -0.53
CA VAL A 194 -10.99 2.43 0.33
C VAL A 194 -9.93 2.35 1.43
N SER A 195 -9.12 1.29 1.44
CA SER A 195 -8.08 1.04 2.44
C SER A 195 -6.95 2.08 2.45
N ARG A 196 -6.81 2.85 1.37
CA ARG A 196 -5.86 3.97 1.25
C ARG A 196 -6.46 5.33 1.56
N ILE A 197 -7.74 5.39 1.91
CA ILE A 197 -8.44 6.66 2.16
C ILE A 197 -8.42 6.97 3.64
N PHE A 198 -7.81 8.09 4.01
CA PHE A 198 -7.88 8.67 5.35
C PHE A 198 -9.10 9.56 5.50
N VAL A 199 -9.66 9.58 6.70
CA VAL A 199 -10.87 10.30 7.06
C VAL A 199 -10.53 11.44 8.02
N GLU A 200 -10.93 12.66 7.66
CA GLU A 200 -10.93 13.84 8.52
C GLU A 200 -12.37 14.32 8.64
N ASP A 201 -13.03 14.01 9.77
CA ASP A 201 -14.46 14.23 9.95
C ASP A 201 -14.81 15.71 10.17
N LYS A 202 -13.90 16.56 10.68
CA LYS A 202 -14.21 17.95 11.07
C LYS A 202 -14.50 18.84 9.87
N HIS A 203 -13.72 18.70 8.79
CA HIS A 203 -13.91 19.42 7.53
C HIS A 203 -14.49 18.51 6.43
N LYS A 204 -14.96 17.31 6.82
CA LYS A 204 -15.57 16.31 5.91
C LYS A 204 -14.68 16.01 4.70
N LEU A 205 -13.44 15.61 4.95
CA LEU A 205 -12.45 15.34 3.92
C LEU A 205 -12.06 13.85 3.88
N LEU A 206 -11.97 13.31 2.68
CA LEU A 206 -11.42 11.99 2.38
C LEU A 206 -10.15 12.15 1.56
N TYR A 207 -9.03 11.66 2.06
CA TYR A 207 -7.73 11.74 1.38
C TYR A 207 -7.24 10.37 0.96
N CYS A 208 -7.13 10.12 -0.35
CA CYS A 208 -6.45 8.92 -0.81
C CYS A 208 -4.93 9.09 -0.80
N GLU A 209 -4.25 8.24 -0.02
CA GLU A 209 -2.80 8.22 0.02
C GLU A 209 -2.20 7.65 -1.27
N VAL A 210 -1.46 8.50 -1.97
CA VAL A 210 -0.53 8.11 -3.04
C VAL A 210 0.89 8.31 -2.53
N PRO A 211 1.64 7.22 -2.26
CA PRO A 211 3.03 7.34 -1.84
C PRO A 211 3.88 8.12 -2.85
N LYS A 212 4.81 8.90 -2.32
CA LYS A 212 5.76 9.76 -3.07
C LYS A 212 5.12 10.92 -3.85
N ALA A 213 3.85 11.22 -3.60
CA ALA A 213 3.13 12.41 -4.07
C ALA A 213 2.79 13.38 -2.91
N GLY A 214 3.70 13.52 -1.93
CA GLY A 214 3.51 14.43 -0.79
C GLY A 214 2.67 13.88 0.38
N CYS A 215 2.40 12.57 0.39
CA CYS A 215 1.48 11.92 1.34
C CYS A 215 1.80 12.13 2.82
N SER A 216 3.07 12.15 3.21
CA SER A 216 3.45 12.39 4.61
C SER A 216 3.04 13.80 5.07
N ASN A 217 3.21 14.80 4.22
CA ASN A 217 2.81 16.18 4.54
C ASN A 217 1.30 16.35 4.51
N TRP A 218 0.59 15.68 3.59
CA TRP A 218 -0.88 15.64 3.63
C TRP A 218 -1.40 15.02 4.92
N LYS A 219 -0.82 13.91 5.39
CA LYS A 219 -1.18 13.32 6.68
C LYS A 219 -0.96 14.29 7.84
N ARG A 220 0.14 15.06 7.85
CA ARG A 220 0.36 16.12 8.85
C ARG A 220 -0.73 17.19 8.79
N VAL A 221 -1.13 17.61 7.59
CA VAL A 221 -2.24 18.56 7.41
C VAL A 221 -3.53 17.99 7.99
N LEU A 222 -3.86 16.72 7.72
CA LEU A 222 -5.06 16.07 8.30
C LEU A 222 -5.00 16.01 9.84
N MET A 223 -3.81 15.77 10.41
CA MET A 223 -3.59 15.78 11.86
C MET A 223 -3.70 17.19 12.49
N VAL A 224 -3.40 18.25 11.75
CA VAL A 224 -3.65 19.62 12.24
C VAL A 224 -5.13 19.97 12.10
N LEU A 225 -5.75 19.63 10.96
CA LEU A 225 -7.18 19.86 10.72
C LEU A 225 -8.06 19.20 11.78
N ASN A 226 -7.76 17.96 12.17
CA ASN A 226 -8.52 17.24 13.20
C ASN A 226 -8.16 17.67 14.65
N GLY A 227 -7.25 18.62 14.84
CA GLY A 227 -6.87 19.16 16.14
C GLY A 227 -5.89 18.30 16.95
N LEU A 228 -5.19 17.34 16.34
CA LEU A 228 -4.18 16.53 17.03
C LEU A 228 -2.84 17.25 17.21
N ALA A 229 -2.59 18.34 16.46
CA ALA A 229 -1.40 19.15 16.58
C ALA A 229 -1.68 20.61 16.21
N SER A 230 -0.90 21.53 16.78
CA SER A 230 -0.94 22.98 16.50
C SER A 230 -0.30 23.34 15.15
N SER A 231 0.75 22.60 14.76
CA SER A 231 1.53 22.87 13.56
C SER A 231 1.98 21.58 12.92
N THR A 232 2.09 21.60 11.59
CA THR A 232 2.62 20.47 10.82
C THR A 232 4.11 20.23 11.06
N LYS A 233 4.84 21.25 11.53
CA LYS A 233 6.28 21.17 11.85
C LYS A 233 6.56 20.34 13.11
N ASP A 234 5.57 20.25 14.01
CA ASP A 234 5.72 19.55 15.30
C ASP A 234 5.54 18.03 15.15
N ILE A 235 5.15 17.56 13.96
CA ILE A 235 4.79 16.17 13.72
C ILE A 235 5.94 15.42 13.02
N HIS A 236 6.62 14.58 13.78
CA HIS A 236 7.71 13.73 13.28
C HIS A 236 7.25 12.63 12.32
N HIS A 237 8.16 12.18 11.44
CA HIS A 237 7.91 11.15 10.44
C HIS A 237 7.24 9.88 11.00
N ASN A 238 7.78 9.34 12.08
CA ASN A 238 7.27 8.10 12.66
C ASN A 238 5.85 8.26 13.19
N THR A 239 5.52 9.42 13.75
CA THR A 239 4.16 9.77 14.20
C THR A 239 3.17 9.73 13.05
N VAL A 240 3.54 10.27 11.89
CA VAL A 240 2.71 10.30 10.68
C VAL A 240 2.40 8.91 10.12
N HIS A 241 3.38 8.01 10.14
CA HIS A 241 3.27 6.71 9.46
C HIS A 241 2.90 5.54 10.37
N TYR A 242 3.29 5.59 11.65
CA TYR A 242 3.15 4.47 12.59
C TYR A 242 2.32 4.81 13.83
N GLY A 243 1.96 6.07 14.03
CA GLY A 243 1.19 6.50 15.20
C GLY A 243 -0.29 6.13 15.18
N ASN A 244 -0.83 5.69 14.05
CA ASN A 244 -2.24 5.30 13.87
C ASN A 244 -3.27 6.37 14.30
N TYR A 245 -2.88 7.65 14.22
CA TYR A 245 -3.70 8.79 14.63
C TYR A 245 -4.83 9.15 13.65
N LEU A 246 -4.67 8.80 12.38
CA LEU A 246 -5.65 9.08 11.33
C LEU A 246 -6.49 7.83 11.06
N LYS A 247 -7.81 7.98 11.10
CA LYS A 247 -8.75 6.91 10.76
C LYS A 247 -8.69 6.63 9.27
N ARG A 248 -8.71 5.35 8.90
CA ARG A 248 -8.89 4.92 7.51
C ARG A 248 -10.35 4.61 7.23
N LEU A 249 -10.80 4.83 6.00
CA LEU A 249 -12.20 4.66 5.61
C LEU A 249 -12.63 3.19 5.69
N ASP A 250 -11.72 2.25 5.45
CA ASP A 250 -11.95 0.80 5.60
C ASP A 250 -12.17 0.34 7.06
N SER A 251 -11.91 1.20 8.05
CA SER A 251 -12.21 0.92 9.46
C SER A 251 -13.68 1.15 9.84
N PHE A 252 -14.47 1.77 8.96
CA PHE A 252 -15.89 2.02 9.18
C PHE A 252 -16.74 0.85 8.63
N ASP A 253 -17.95 0.72 9.15
CA ASP A 253 -18.94 -0.21 8.59
C ASP A 253 -19.43 0.24 7.20
N ARG A 254 -20.21 -0.62 6.53
CA ARG A 254 -20.71 -0.35 5.17
C ARG A 254 -21.47 0.98 5.08
N ASN A 255 -22.29 1.29 6.08
CA ASN A 255 -23.07 2.52 6.12
C ASN A 255 -22.17 3.75 6.35
N GLY A 256 -21.19 3.65 7.26
CA GLY A 256 -20.23 4.72 7.54
C GLY A 256 -19.31 5.02 6.35
N ILE A 257 -18.91 3.99 5.59
CA ILE A 257 -18.18 4.15 4.32
C ILE A 257 -19.06 4.89 3.31
N PHE A 258 -20.28 4.42 3.09
CA PHE A 258 -21.20 5.00 2.11
C PHE A 258 -21.56 6.45 2.43
N TYR A 259 -21.89 6.74 3.69
CA TYR A 259 -22.19 8.08 4.15
C TYR A 259 -21.06 9.06 3.80
N ARG A 260 -19.82 8.71 4.12
CA ARG A 260 -18.66 9.58 3.86
C ARG A 260 -18.36 9.72 2.38
N LEU A 261 -18.39 8.63 1.61
CA LEU A 261 -18.17 8.73 0.16
C LEU A 261 -19.18 9.68 -0.52
N ASN A 262 -20.42 9.75 -0.03
CA ASN A 262 -21.45 10.62 -0.59
C ASN A 262 -21.44 12.05 -0.05
N THR A 263 -20.96 12.28 1.18
CA THR A 263 -21.11 13.57 1.85
C THR A 263 -19.81 14.33 2.07
N TYR A 264 -18.65 13.68 1.91
CA TYR A 264 -17.34 14.26 2.16
C TYR A 264 -16.66 14.62 0.85
N THR A 265 -15.87 15.70 0.86
CA THR A 265 -14.99 16.07 -0.25
C THR A 265 -13.91 15.00 -0.40
N LYS A 266 -13.80 14.38 -1.57
CA LYS A 266 -12.79 13.35 -1.87
C LYS A 266 -11.62 13.98 -2.61
N MET A 267 -10.42 13.90 -2.05
CA MET A 267 -9.22 14.42 -2.68
C MET A 267 -8.18 13.34 -2.95
N ILE A 268 -7.44 13.53 -4.04
CA ILE A 268 -6.26 12.77 -4.40
C ILE A 268 -5.17 13.73 -4.89
N PHE A 269 -3.93 13.51 -4.44
CA PHE A 269 -2.76 14.19 -4.98
C PHE A 269 -1.90 13.18 -5.72
N VAL A 270 -1.58 13.49 -6.97
CA VAL A 270 -0.81 12.63 -7.85
C VAL A 270 0.52 13.29 -8.22
N ARG A 271 1.40 12.52 -8.84
CA ARG A 271 2.71 12.97 -9.29
C ARG A 271 3.00 12.33 -10.64
N GLU A 272 3.80 13.01 -11.46
CA GLU A 272 4.34 12.46 -12.70
C GLU A 272 4.87 11.03 -12.45
N PRO A 273 4.39 10.01 -13.18
CA PRO A 273 4.62 8.61 -12.82
C PRO A 273 6.09 8.20 -12.71
N PHE A 274 6.97 8.70 -13.58
CA PHE A 274 8.39 8.38 -13.56
C PHE A 274 9.13 9.11 -12.45
N GLU A 275 8.81 10.38 -12.19
CA GLU A 275 9.34 11.09 -11.03
C GLU A 275 8.93 10.41 -9.73
N ARG A 276 7.69 9.92 -9.65
CA ARG A 276 7.19 9.16 -8.50
C ARG A 276 7.96 7.85 -8.33
N LEU A 277 8.22 7.14 -9.43
CA LEU A 277 9.01 5.91 -9.42
C LEU A 277 10.45 6.13 -8.95
N VAL A 278 11.13 7.15 -9.51
CA VAL A 278 12.49 7.51 -9.09
C VAL A 278 12.50 7.95 -7.63
N SER A 279 11.51 8.73 -7.20
CA SER A 279 11.37 9.10 -5.79
C SER A 279 11.21 7.89 -4.87
N ALA A 280 10.51 6.84 -5.31
CA ALA A 280 10.41 5.58 -4.57
C ALA A 280 11.77 4.85 -4.50
N PHE A 281 12.46 4.71 -5.64
CA PHE A 281 13.77 4.07 -5.70
C PHE A 281 14.77 4.76 -4.76
N ARG A 282 14.92 6.08 -4.89
CA ARG A 282 15.82 6.89 -4.07
C ARG A 282 15.55 6.76 -2.57
N ASP A 283 14.27 6.73 -2.19
CA ASP A 283 13.85 6.59 -0.78
C ASP A 283 14.05 5.17 -0.21
N LYS A 284 14.03 4.14 -1.05
CA LYS A 284 14.03 2.73 -0.58
C LYS A 284 15.38 2.03 -0.73
N PHE A 285 16.23 2.44 -1.67
CA PHE A 285 17.42 1.68 -2.07
C PHE A 285 18.74 2.45 -2.06
N GLU A 286 18.73 3.79 -2.00
CA GLU A 286 19.99 4.58 -1.99
C GLU A 286 20.57 4.75 -0.59
N HIS A 287 19.75 4.55 0.43
CA HIS A 287 20.10 4.76 1.83
C HIS A 287 19.87 3.49 2.63
N ALA A 288 20.62 3.31 3.71
CA ALA A 288 20.45 2.17 4.60
C ALA A 288 18.97 1.99 5.00
N ASN A 289 18.41 0.83 4.66
CA ASN A 289 17.00 0.53 4.89
C ASN A 289 16.81 -0.90 5.41
N ASN A 290 16.43 -1.00 6.68
CA ASN A 290 16.32 -2.28 7.40
C ASN A 290 15.15 -3.17 6.93
N TYR A 291 14.25 -2.65 6.10
CA TYR A 291 13.14 -3.43 5.54
C TYR A 291 13.34 -3.69 4.04
N TYR A 292 13.55 -2.63 3.26
CA TYR A 292 13.61 -2.75 1.80
C TYR A 292 14.86 -3.47 1.31
N HIS A 293 16.03 -3.30 1.95
CA HIS A 293 17.22 -4.01 1.51
C HIS A 293 17.10 -5.52 1.77
N PRO A 294 16.73 -6.00 2.97
CA PRO A 294 16.58 -7.43 3.20
C PRO A 294 15.44 -8.08 2.40
N VAL A 295 14.30 -7.41 2.26
CA VAL A 295 13.10 -7.99 1.62
C VAL A 295 13.17 -7.89 0.11
N PHE A 296 13.38 -6.68 -0.44
CA PHE A 296 13.38 -6.44 -1.88
C PHE A 296 14.79 -6.48 -2.46
N GLY A 297 15.74 -5.80 -1.82
CA GLY A 297 17.09 -5.62 -2.37
C GLY A 297 17.82 -6.94 -2.59
N LYS A 298 17.77 -7.86 -1.62
CA LYS A 298 18.33 -9.22 -1.78
C LYS A 298 17.71 -9.97 -2.96
N ALA A 299 16.38 -9.94 -3.07
CA ALA A 299 15.65 -10.66 -4.11
C ALA A 299 15.93 -10.06 -5.51
N ILE A 300 16.04 -8.73 -5.60
CA ILE A 300 16.38 -8.03 -6.84
C ILE A 300 17.82 -8.38 -7.24
N ILE A 301 18.79 -8.18 -6.36
CA ILE A 301 20.20 -8.44 -6.63
C ILE A 301 20.41 -9.91 -7.00
N SER A 302 19.83 -10.84 -6.24
CA SER A 302 19.97 -12.28 -6.48
C SER A 302 19.44 -12.72 -7.83
N LYS A 303 18.41 -12.05 -8.39
CA LYS A 303 17.78 -12.45 -9.64
C LYS A 303 18.37 -11.74 -10.86
N TYR A 304 18.69 -10.45 -10.74
CA TYR A 304 19.00 -9.60 -11.89
C TYR A 304 20.48 -9.19 -11.99
N ARG A 305 21.25 -9.23 -10.89
CA ARG A 305 22.67 -8.85 -10.92
C ARG A 305 23.55 -10.01 -11.36
N LYS A 306 24.27 -9.83 -12.47
CA LYS A 306 25.35 -10.73 -12.86
C LYS A 306 26.55 -10.55 -11.93
N ASN A 307 27.13 -11.65 -11.44
CA ASN A 307 28.32 -11.65 -10.57
C ASN A 307 28.15 -10.81 -9.29
N ALA A 308 27.04 -10.97 -8.59
CA ALA A 308 26.81 -10.28 -7.33
C ALA A 308 27.83 -10.68 -6.25
N THR A 309 28.36 -9.69 -5.52
CA THR A 309 29.25 -9.95 -4.39
C THR A 309 28.47 -10.64 -3.26
N LYS A 310 29.18 -11.44 -2.44
CA LYS A 310 28.58 -12.08 -1.25
C LYS A 310 27.93 -11.06 -0.32
N GLU A 311 28.57 -9.89 -0.16
CA GLU A 311 28.04 -8.80 0.66
C GLU A 311 26.73 -8.23 0.09
N ALA A 312 26.64 -7.99 -1.21
CA ALA A 312 25.42 -7.48 -1.85
C ALA A 312 24.26 -8.48 -1.71
N LEU A 313 24.53 -9.79 -1.86
CA LEU A 313 23.54 -10.85 -1.64
C LEU A 313 23.14 -10.96 -0.17
N TRP A 314 24.07 -10.75 0.75
CA TRP A 314 23.84 -10.85 2.18
C TRP A 314 23.09 -9.65 2.77
N THR A 315 23.35 -8.44 2.27
CA THR A 315 22.76 -7.20 2.79
C THR A 315 21.52 -6.78 1.99
N GLY A 316 21.52 -7.06 0.68
CA GLY A 316 20.55 -6.49 -0.26
C GLY A 316 20.78 -5.01 -0.56
N SER A 317 21.93 -4.46 -0.15
CA SER A 317 22.27 -3.04 -0.34
C SER A 317 22.81 -2.79 -1.75
N GLY A 318 22.66 -1.55 -2.21
CA GLY A 318 23.25 -1.07 -3.46
C GLY A 318 22.55 -1.60 -4.71
N VAL A 319 21.23 -1.84 -4.66
CA VAL A 319 20.41 -2.16 -5.84
C VAL A 319 20.59 -1.07 -6.90
N HIS A 320 20.84 -1.45 -8.16
CA HIS A 320 20.92 -0.50 -9.26
C HIS A 320 19.53 -0.17 -9.80
N PHE A 321 19.35 1.03 -10.34
CA PHE A 321 18.06 1.43 -10.90
C PHE A 321 17.62 0.53 -12.07
N THR A 322 18.56 0.11 -12.92
CA THR A 322 18.31 -0.85 -14.01
C THR A 322 17.76 -2.19 -13.49
N GLU A 323 18.33 -2.73 -12.41
CA GLU A 323 17.86 -3.96 -11.76
C GLU A 323 16.47 -3.79 -11.15
N PHE A 324 16.20 -2.62 -10.55
CA PHE A 324 14.89 -2.28 -10.03
C PHE A 324 13.82 -2.18 -11.14
N ILE A 325 14.17 -1.64 -12.31
CA ILE A 325 13.26 -1.62 -13.47
C ILE A 325 13.02 -3.02 -14.02
N GLN A 326 14.05 -3.87 -14.09
CA GLN A 326 13.87 -5.28 -14.47
C GLN A 326 12.91 -5.99 -13.51
N TYR A 327 13.06 -5.77 -12.20
CA TYR A 327 12.11 -6.24 -11.19
C TYR A 327 10.69 -5.70 -11.39
N LEU A 328 10.54 -4.42 -11.74
CA LEU A 328 9.24 -3.79 -11.96
C LEU A 328 8.53 -4.34 -13.22
N LEU A 329 9.28 -4.70 -14.25
CA LEU A 329 8.71 -5.19 -15.51
C LEU A 329 8.55 -6.71 -15.54
N ASP A 330 9.13 -7.44 -14.58
CA ASP A 330 9.04 -8.89 -14.50
C ASP A 330 7.66 -9.36 -13.98
N VAL A 331 6.92 -10.08 -14.82
CA VAL A 331 5.63 -10.70 -14.45
C VAL A 331 5.78 -11.77 -13.36
N HIS A 332 6.98 -12.35 -13.22
CA HIS A 332 7.37 -13.33 -12.19
C HIS A 332 8.34 -12.72 -11.16
N ARG A 333 8.18 -11.42 -10.86
CA ARG A 333 8.96 -10.71 -9.82
C ARG A 333 8.97 -11.50 -8.50
N PRO A 334 10.11 -11.62 -7.81
CA PRO A 334 10.27 -12.55 -6.69
C PRO A 334 9.52 -12.19 -5.39
N VAL A 335 9.18 -10.92 -5.16
CA VAL A 335 8.54 -10.49 -3.90
C VAL A 335 7.09 -10.04 -4.12
N GLY A 336 6.86 -9.20 -5.13
CA GLY A 336 5.53 -8.70 -5.47
C GLY A 336 5.50 -7.19 -5.67
N MET A 337 4.30 -6.62 -5.72
CA MET A 337 4.16 -5.18 -5.91
C MET A 337 4.16 -4.45 -4.57
N ASP A 338 4.98 -3.40 -4.43
CA ASP A 338 4.91 -2.48 -3.29
C ASP A 338 4.14 -1.23 -3.68
N ILE A 339 3.45 -0.65 -2.71
CA ILE A 339 2.61 0.54 -2.86
C ILE A 339 3.38 1.78 -3.37
N HIS A 340 4.68 1.87 -3.11
CA HIS A 340 5.48 3.04 -3.47
C HIS A 340 5.71 3.15 -4.97
N TRP A 341 5.65 2.04 -5.70
CA TRP A 341 5.75 1.99 -7.16
C TRP A 341 4.49 1.39 -7.80
N ASP A 342 3.39 1.26 -7.06
CA ASP A 342 2.12 0.79 -7.62
C ASP A 342 1.33 1.90 -8.30
N HIS A 343 0.50 1.56 -9.28
CA HIS A 343 -0.32 2.46 -10.05
C HIS A 343 -1.30 3.22 -9.15
N VAL A 344 -1.41 4.53 -9.38
CA VAL A 344 -2.39 5.37 -8.69
C VAL A 344 -3.80 4.91 -8.98
N SER A 345 -4.07 4.53 -10.23
CA SER A 345 -5.35 3.95 -10.67
C SER A 345 -5.77 2.71 -9.87
N ARG A 346 -4.80 1.93 -9.37
CA ARG A 346 -5.05 0.76 -8.50
C ARG A 346 -5.15 1.14 -7.02
N LEU A 347 -4.25 1.98 -6.55
CA LEU A 347 -4.19 2.41 -5.14
C LEU A 347 -5.46 3.16 -4.70
N CYS A 348 -5.99 4.00 -5.58
CA CYS A 348 -7.07 4.94 -5.27
C CYS A 348 -8.36 4.69 -6.04
N SER A 349 -8.37 3.77 -7.01
CA SER A 349 -9.59 3.36 -7.73
C SER A 349 -10.44 4.55 -8.26
N PRO A 350 -9.89 5.53 -8.99
CA PRO A 350 -10.61 6.74 -9.40
C PRO A 350 -11.77 6.48 -10.37
N CYS A 351 -11.84 5.29 -10.97
CA CYS A 351 -13.01 4.86 -11.74
C CYS A 351 -14.15 4.30 -10.87
N LEU A 352 -13.88 3.95 -9.61
CA LEU A 352 -14.89 3.52 -8.63
C LEU A 352 -15.29 4.66 -7.69
N ILE A 353 -14.39 5.61 -7.45
CA ILE A 353 -14.54 6.70 -6.49
C ILE A 353 -14.45 8.03 -7.27
N ASP A 354 -15.54 8.81 -7.29
CA ASP A 354 -15.57 10.11 -7.95
C ASP A 354 -14.86 11.14 -7.07
N TYR A 355 -13.60 11.43 -7.38
CA TYR A 355 -12.81 12.43 -6.64
C TYR A 355 -13.31 13.84 -6.94
N ASP A 356 -13.50 14.62 -5.88
CA ASP A 356 -13.94 16.01 -5.97
C ASP A 356 -12.79 16.97 -6.29
N PHE A 357 -11.57 16.61 -5.90
CA PHE A 357 -10.36 17.39 -6.09
C PHE A 357 -9.19 16.49 -6.52
N ILE A 358 -8.52 16.85 -7.61
CA ILE A 358 -7.33 16.15 -8.13
C ILE A 358 -6.19 17.17 -8.11
N GLY A 359 -5.30 17.05 -7.14
CA GLY A 359 -4.09 17.86 -7.04
C GLY A 359 -2.89 17.21 -7.73
N LYS A 360 -1.94 18.02 -8.17
CA LYS A 360 -0.66 17.57 -8.76
C LYS A 360 0.51 17.97 -7.88
N PHE A 361 1.50 17.10 -7.77
CA PHE A 361 2.72 17.37 -7.00
C PHE A 361 3.52 18.52 -7.61
N GLU A 362 3.45 18.67 -8.92
CA GLU A 362 4.12 19.73 -9.67
C GLU A 362 3.54 21.12 -9.38
N SER A 363 2.27 21.19 -8.95
CA SER A 363 1.55 22.42 -8.54
C SER A 363 1.05 22.32 -7.09
N MET A 364 1.82 21.63 -6.23
CA MET A 364 1.38 21.27 -4.88
C MET A 364 0.99 22.47 -4.02
N GLU A 365 1.74 23.57 -4.12
CA GLU A 365 1.50 24.76 -3.30
C GLU A 365 0.15 25.41 -3.66
N GLU A 366 -0.08 25.69 -4.94
CA GLU A 366 -1.31 26.31 -5.40
C GLU A 366 -2.53 25.41 -5.21
N ASP A 367 -2.40 24.12 -5.54
CA ASP A 367 -3.48 23.15 -5.38
C ASP A 367 -3.84 22.94 -3.91
N ALA A 368 -2.85 22.87 -3.01
CA ALA A 368 -3.10 22.68 -1.60
C ALA A 368 -3.74 23.92 -0.97
N ASP A 369 -3.23 25.12 -1.26
CA ASP A 369 -3.80 26.38 -0.76
C ASP A 369 -5.26 26.54 -1.24
N PHE A 370 -5.53 26.18 -2.51
CA PHE A 370 -6.89 26.20 -3.04
C PHE A 370 -7.81 25.22 -2.30
N LEU A 371 -7.38 23.98 -2.14
CA LEU A 371 -8.17 22.98 -1.42
C LEU A 371 -8.44 23.41 0.02
N LEU A 372 -7.42 23.90 0.74
CA LEU A 372 -7.55 24.37 2.12
C LEU A 372 -8.53 25.54 2.23
N HIS A 373 -8.50 26.47 1.28
CA HIS A 373 -9.49 27.53 1.17
C HIS A 373 -10.92 26.97 0.96
N LEU A 374 -11.09 26.04 0.00
CA LEU A 374 -12.38 25.43 -0.33
C LEU A 374 -13.05 24.72 0.84
N ILE A 375 -12.27 24.03 1.68
CA ILE A 375 -12.79 23.29 2.84
C ILE A 375 -12.96 24.18 4.08
N GLY A 376 -12.65 25.47 3.99
CA GLY A 376 -12.71 26.40 5.12
C GLY A 376 -11.68 26.09 6.21
N ALA A 377 -10.49 25.60 5.84
CA ALA A 377 -9.41 25.35 6.78
C ALA A 377 -8.94 26.66 7.47
N PRO A 378 -8.29 26.58 8.65
CA PRO A 378 -7.70 27.74 9.30
C PRO A 378 -6.74 28.49 8.37
N LYS A 379 -6.85 29.83 8.30
CA LYS A 379 -6.07 30.68 7.37
C LYS A 379 -4.54 30.59 7.55
N ASN A 380 -4.08 30.17 8.72
CA ASN A 380 -2.66 29.99 9.04
C ASN A 380 -2.13 28.58 8.70
N LEU A 381 -3.00 27.65 8.30
CA LEU A 381 -2.61 26.32 7.87
C LEU A 381 -2.28 26.33 6.38
N THR A 382 -1.04 25.98 6.06
CA THR A 382 -0.56 25.83 4.68
C THR A 382 0.09 24.47 4.49
N PHE A 383 0.27 24.05 3.24
CA PHE A 383 0.97 22.81 2.96
C PHE A 383 2.46 22.90 3.35
N PRO A 384 2.99 21.92 4.11
CA PRO A 384 4.37 21.97 4.55
C PRO A 384 5.36 21.84 3.39
N ARG A 385 6.32 22.78 3.31
CA ARG A 385 7.36 22.81 2.26
C ARG A 385 8.64 22.04 2.61
N PHE A 386 8.78 21.51 3.82
CA PHE A 386 9.96 20.75 4.21
C PHE A 386 9.94 19.32 3.65
N LYS A 387 11.13 18.75 3.45
CA LYS A 387 11.31 17.36 3.00
C LYS A 387 11.45 16.46 4.23
N ASP A 388 10.61 15.43 4.30
CA ASP A 388 10.44 14.61 5.50
C ASP A 388 11.64 13.70 5.82
N ARG A 389 12.06 12.89 4.85
CA ARG A 389 13.26 12.05 4.95
C ARG A 389 14.34 12.54 3.99
N HIS A 390 15.60 12.31 4.35
CA HIS A 390 16.75 12.72 3.54
C HIS A 390 16.68 14.23 3.21
N SER A 391 16.39 15.04 4.23
CA SER A 391 16.07 16.47 4.10
C SER A 391 17.16 17.30 3.42
N ASN A 392 18.40 16.84 3.52
CA ASN A 392 19.58 17.52 3.00
C ASN A 392 19.79 17.29 1.49
N GLU A 393 19.05 16.36 0.90
CA GLU A 393 19.12 16.05 -0.54
C GLU A 393 18.03 16.78 -1.33
N GLU A 394 18.35 17.10 -2.58
CA GLU A 394 17.37 17.62 -3.53
C GLU A 394 16.17 16.67 -3.68
N ARG A 395 14.97 17.25 -3.81
CA ARG A 395 13.78 16.48 -4.18
C ARG A 395 14.00 15.87 -5.56
N THR A 396 13.41 14.70 -5.82
CA THR A 396 13.33 14.20 -7.19
C THR A 396 12.66 15.26 -8.06
N THR A 397 13.27 15.58 -9.19
CA THR A 397 12.77 16.50 -10.21
C THR A 397 12.77 15.77 -11.56
N ASN A 398 12.18 16.39 -12.59
CA ASN A 398 12.28 15.88 -13.96
C ASN A 398 13.75 15.68 -14.36
N LYS A 399 14.62 16.66 -14.11
CA LYS A 399 16.06 16.58 -14.42
C LYS A 399 16.72 15.34 -13.82
N ILE A 400 16.49 15.08 -12.52
CA ILE A 400 17.02 13.89 -11.86
C ILE A 400 16.43 12.63 -12.51
N THR A 401 15.12 12.61 -12.75
CA THR A 401 14.42 11.48 -13.38
C THR A 401 15.00 11.14 -14.75
N GLN A 402 15.31 12.14 -15.58
CA GLN A 402 15.98 11.96 -16.87
C GLN A 402 17.33 11.23 -16.71
N GLN A 403 18.11 11.54 -15.67
CA GLN A 403 19.41 10.89 -15.40
C GLN A 403 19.27 9.41 -15.04
N TYR A 404 18.24 9.02 -14.29
CA TYR A 404 17.98 7.60 -13.99
C TYR A 404 17.55 6.83 -15.23
N PHE A 405 16.61 7.39 -15.99
CA PHE A 405 16.09 6.73 -17.19
C PHE A 405 17.09 6.75 -18.36
N ALA A 406 18.07 7.66 -18.37
CA ALA A 406 19.19 7.64 -19.31
C ALA A 406 19.99 6.32 -19.25
N GLN A 407 19.99 5.64 -18.10
CA GLN A 407 20.65 4.34 -17.91
C GLN A 407 19.90 3.17 -18.57
N LEU A 408 18.63 3.38 -18.94
CA LEU A 408 17.77 2.35 -19.52
C LEU A 408 17.83 2.38 -21.05
N SER A 409 17.67 1.20 -21.66
CA SER A 409 17.44 1.06 -23.10
C SER A 409 16.10 1.69 -23.53
N PRO A 410 15.93 2.09 -24.80
CA PRO A 410 14.65 2.60 -25.31
C PRO A 410 13.48 1.65 -25.04
N THR A 411 13.70 0.33 -25.19
CA THR A 411 12.70 -0.70 -24.91
C THR A 411 12.29 -0.74 -23.43
N GLU A 412 13.24 -0.62 -22.49
CA GLU A 412 12.93 -0.55 -21.07
C GLU A 412 12.16 0.72 -20.72
N ARG A 413 12.50 1.86 -21.33
CA ARG A 413 11.74 3.11 -21.15
C ARG A 413 10.31 2.98 -21.66
N GLN A 414 10.12 2.42 -22.86
CA GLN A 414 8.78 2.19 -23.43
C GLN A 414 7.97 1.26 -22.54
N ARG A 415 8.53 0.11 -22.14
CA ARG A 415 7.81 -0.84 -21.26
C ARG A 415 7.47 -0.25 -19.89
N THR A 416 8.33 0.62 -19.35
CA THR A 416 8.05 1.34 -18.11
C THR A 416 6.95 2.38 -18.30
N TYR A 417 6.91 3.04 -19.45
CA TYR A 417 5.81 3.95 -19.80
C TYR A 417 4.49 3.18 -19.94
N ASP A 418 4.49 2.08 -20.68
CA ASP A 418 3.34 1.21 -20.88
C ASP A 418 2.79 0.70 -19.54
N PHE A 419 3.69 0.35 -18.61
CA PHE A 419 3.33 -0.03 -17.24
C PHE A 419 2.46 1.04 -16.57
N TYR A 420 2.88 2.32 -16.62
CA TYR A 420 2.12 3.43 -16.02
C TYR A 420 1.13 4.12 -16.98
N TYR A 421 0.90 3.59 -18.18
CA TYR A 421 0.15 4.27 -19.25
C TYR A 421 -1.22 4.79 -18.78
N MET A 422 -1.92 3.98 -17.99
CA MET A 422 -3.22 4.38 -17.43
C MET A 422 -3.15 5.60 -16.53
N ASP A 423 -2.10 5.73 -15.71
CA ASP A 423 -1.92 6.90 -14.84
C ASP A 423 -1.56 8.14 -15.68
N TYR A 424 -0.75 8.00 -16.74
CA TYR A 424 -0.49 9.10 -17.69
C TYR A 424 -1.79 9.64 -18.31
N GLN A 425 -2.64 8.74 -18.80
CA GLN A 425 -3.89 9.08 -19.45
C GLN A 425 -4.91 9.68 -18.47
N MET A 426 -5.08 9.08 -17.28
CA MET A 426 -6.06 9.53 -16.29
C MET A 426 -5.75 10.91 -15.72
N PHE A 427 -4.47 11.27 -15.57
CA PHE A 427 -4.05 12.50 -14.90
C PHE A 427 -3.46 13.55 -15.86
N ASN A 428 -3.62 13.37 -17.17
CA ASN A 428 -3.10 14.27 -18.21
C ASN A 428 -1.62 14.61 -18.04
N TYR A 429 -0.77 13.58 -17.93
CA TYR A 429 0.67 13.77 -17.95
C TYR A 429 1.20 13.62 -19.37
N SER A 430 2.06 14.52 -19.79
CA SER A 430 2.80 14.42 -21.05
C SER A 430 3.79 13.26 -20.99
N LYS A 431 4.11 12.69 -22.15
CA LYS A 431 5.17 11.69 -22.27
C LYS A 431 6.50 12.31 -21.78
N PRO A 432 7.24 11.62 -20.89
CA PRO A 432 8.44 12.18 -20.26
C PRO A 432 9.70 12.13 -21.14
N PHE A 433 9.69 11.36 -22.24
CA PHE A 433 10.79 11.23 -23.19
C PHE A 433 10.30 11.27 -24.63
N GLU A 434 11.13 11.81 -25.51
CA GLU A 434 10.97 11.68 -26.96
C GLU A 434 11.14 10.22 -27.38
N GLY A 435 10.41 9.80 -28.42
CA GLY A 435 10.45 8.42 -28.93
C GLY A 435 9.61 7.41 -28.15
N LEU A 436 8.84 7.83 -27.13
CA LEU A 436 7.79 7.00 -26.54
C LEU A 436 6.55 6.98 -27.45
N TYR A 437 6.05 5.79 -27.78
CA TYR A 437 4.91 5.58 -28.69
C TYR A 437 3.57 5.60 -27.97
#